data_AF-A0A9P7KK62-F1
#
_entry.id   AF-A0A9P7KK62-F1
#
_cell.length_a   1.000
_cell.length_b   1.000
_cell.length_c   1.000
_cell.angle_alpha   90.00
_cell.angle_beta   90.00
_cell.angle_gamma   90.00
#
_symmetry.space_group_name_H-M   'P 1'
#
loop_
_entity.id
_entity.type
_entity.pdbx_description
1 polymer ?
#
loop_
_entity_poly.entity_id
_entity_poly.type
_entity_poly.pdbx_seq_one_letter_code
_entity_poly.pdbx_strand_id
1 'polypeptide(L)'
;MSQAPLYAVEAIAGSRCGSTLGVIHTDLLPPPTTKFARPPATSIAPFTLVAFAKKMSQQLQYHHHPQSSFVHYAGPPGTHIANQQQQPQPAASQSAGPAASSSTPTPLVATGDWTKDLVHLAKTAELKKHALTLQLHTAHILSAHASLQEKNKLIQDVREQMNKLDSERQRLLNELREADITIQTIERECHEIRTKMNQLTEGEYAVAKSDVDRLRQELGQPPVPSLQTTLDEKANQYLNERRLGGNEAQNAGSSSSSVKRAATEVSGMEPSPSGKRPRGRPKGSKNRCKELGM
;
A
#
# COMPACT_ATOMS: atom_id res chain seq x y z
N MET A 1 29.07 -50.29 -21.36
CA MET A 1 30.00 -49.31 -20.76
C MET A 1 29.20 -48.06 -20.46
N SER A 2 28.77 -47.92 -19.21
CA SER A 2 27.79 -46.94 -18.75
C SER A 2 28.53 -45.83 -17.99
N GLN A 3 28.50 -44.60 -18.49
CA GLN A 3 29.07 -43.44 -17.80
C GLN A 3 27.97 -42.77 -16.97
N ALA A 4 28.19 -42.71 -15.66
CA ALA A 4 27.39 -41.93 -14.72
C ALA A 4 27.99 -40.50 -14.60
N PRO A 5 27.17 -39.45 -14.52
CA PRO A 5 27.66 -38.11 -14.21
C PRO A 5 27.84 -37.92 -12.69
N LEU A 6 29.04 -37.47 -12.32
CA LEU A 6 29.39 -37.00 -10.99
C LEU A 6 28.66 -35.67 -10.70
N TYR A 7 27.82 -35.66 -9.68
CA TYR A 7 27.27 -34.43 -9.10
C TYR A 7 28.35 -33.75 -8.26
N ALA A 8 28.75 -32.54 -8.68
CA ALA A 8 29.59 -31.65 -7.90
C ALA A 8 28.77 -31.03 -6.76
N VAL A 9 29.26 -31.24 -5.53
CA VAL A 9 28.78 -30.57 -4.32
C VAL A 9 29.59 -29.28 -4.16
N GLU A 10 29.01 -28.13 -4.51
CA GLU A 10 29.62 -26.83 -4.20
C GLU A 10 29.43 -26.50 -2.72
N ALA A 11 30.55 -26.42 -2.01
CA ALA A 11 30.64 -25.95 -0.65
C ALA A 11 30.54 -24.42 -0.60
N ILE A 12 29.47 -23.89 0.00
CA ILE A 12 29.34 -22.47 0.30
C ILE A 12 30.21 -22.16 1.53
N ALA A 13 31.43 -21.71 1.28
CA ALA A 13 32.30 -21.15 2.30
C ALA A 13 31.77 -19.78 2.74
N GLY A 14 31.35 -19.69 4.01
CA GLY A 14 30.95 -18.45 4.66
C GLY A 14 32.14 -17.51 4.85
N SER A 15 32.23 -16.49 4.00
CA SER A 15 33.21 -15.42 4.12
C SER A 15 32.67 -14.32 5.06
N ARG A 16 33.18 -14.30 6.29
CA ARG A 16 32.95 -13.22 7.26
C ARG A 16 33.87 -12.05 6.92
N CYS A 17 33.34 -11.06 6.22
CA CYS A 17 34.01 -9.77 6.02
C CYS A 17 33.87 -8.95 7.32
N GLY A 18 34.90 -8.95 8.16
CA GLY A 18 35.03 -7.98 9.24
C GLY A 18 35.39 -6.62 8.68
N SER A 19 34.44 -5.68 8.69
CA SER A 19 34.71 -4.28 8.38
C SER A 19 35.49 -3.64 9.53
N THR A 20 36.78 -3.42 9.28
CA THR A 20 37.67 -2.60 10.08
C THR A 20 37.23 -1.14 9.94
N LEU A 21 36.76 -0.54 11.04
CA LEU A 21 36.48 0.89 11.13
C LEU A 21 37.81 1.67 11.02
N GLY A 22 38.10 2.16 9.82
CA GLY A 22 39.15 3.15 9.59
C GLY A 22 38.69 4.52 10.09
N VAL A 23 39.37 5.02 11.12
CA VAL A 23 39.27 6.40 11.59
C VAL A 23 39.91 7.29 10.52
N ILE A 24 39.08 7.96 9.72
CA ILE A 24 39.53 8.98 8.78
C ILE A 24 39.60 10.29 9.56
N HIS A 25 40.83 10.70 9.87
CA HIS A 25 41.15 12.01 10.40
C HIS A 25 40.98 13.03 9.26
N THR A 26 39.83 13.72 9.21
CA THR A 26 39.62 14.84 8.29
C THR A 26 40.14 16.11 8.95
N ASP A 27 41.24 16.63 8.40
CA ASP A 27 41.79 17.94 8.72
C ASP A 27 40.77 19.05 8.47
N LEU A 28 40.67 19.95 9.46
CA LEU A 28 39.88 21.17 9.42
C LEU A 28 40.44 22.14 8.37
N LEU A 29 39.71 22.37 7.29
CA LEU A 29 39.76 23.64 6.56
C LEU A 29 38.58 24.53 7.00
N PRO A 30 38.81 25.81 7.34
CA PRO A 30 37.73 26.73 7.66
C PRO A 30 36.91 27.08 6.39
N PRO A 31 35.58 27.20 6.51
CA PRO A 31 34.72 27.54 5.38
C PRO A 31 34.89 29.01 4.97
N PRO A 32 34.79 29.36 3.66
CA PRO A 32 34.75 30.73 3.21
C PRO A 32 33.45 31.41 3.65
N THR A 33 33.56 32.55 4.33
CA THR A 33 32.43 33.39 4.72
C THR A 33 31.92 34.20 3.53
N THR A 34 31.10 33.60 2.67
CA THR A 34 30.28 34.34 1.70
C THR A 34 28.99 34.79 2.38
N LYS A 35 28.93 36.08 2.71
CA LYS A 35 27.72 36.77 3.17
C LYS A 35 26.68 36.78 2.04
N PHE A 36 25.87 35.73 1.95
CA PHE A 36 24.65 35.75 1.14
C PHE A 36 23.57 36.51 1.91
N ALA A 37 23.21 37.67 1.36
CA ALA A 37 22.06 38.45 1.80
C ALA A 37 20.79 37.60 1.70
N ARG A 38 20.14 37.39 2.84
CA ARG A 38 18.90 36.64 2.99
C ARG A 38 17.76 37.46 2.35
N PRO A 39 17.01 36.93 1.37
CA PRO A 39 15.79 37.60 0.91
C PRO A 39 14.73 37.60 2.03
N PRO A 40 13.84 38.61 2.05
CA PRO A 40 12.81 38.75 3.08
C PRO A 40 11.87 37.53 3.06
N ALA A 41 11.59 37.01 4.25
CA ALA A 41 10.71 35.89 4.46
C ALA A 41 9.29 36.24 3.99
N THR A 42 8.88 35.68 2.86
CA THR A 42 7.46 35.60 2.51
C THR A 42 6.80 34.64 3.49
N SER A 43 5.98 35.19 4.36
CA SER A 43 5.12 34.48 5.30
C SER A 43 4.18 33.56 4.53
N ILE A 44 4.58 32.30 4.38
CA ILE A 44 3.71 31.22 3.90
C ILE A 44 3.03 30.67 5.15
N ALA A 45 1.75 30.99 5.28
CA ALA A 45 0.88 30.45 6.32
C ALA A 45 0.97 28.91 6.36
N PRO A 46 0.92 28.30 7.56
CA PRO A 46 0.88 26.85 7.69
C PRO A 46 -0.46 26.32 7.16
N PHE A 47 -0.50 25.97 5.88
CA PHE A 47 -1.53 25.08 5.35
C PHE A 47 -1.33 23.69 5.99
N THR A 48 -2.03 23.49 7.10
CA THR A 48 -2.61 22.25 7.62
C THR A 48 -2.29 20.97 6.83
N LEU A 49 -1.07 20.47 6.96
CA LEU A 49 -0.65 19.12 6.54
C LEU A 49 -1.04 18.07 7.60
N VAL A 50 -2.29 18.10 8.07
CA VAL A 50 -2.83 17.11 9.04
C VAL A 50 -4.09 16.41 8.48
N ALA A 51 -4.53 16.73 7.27
CA ALA A 51 -5.80 16.21 6.72
C ALA A 51 -5.66 15.18 5.58
N PHE A 52 -4.50 14.53 5.39
CA PHE A 52 -4.38 13.48 4.35
C PHE A 52 -4.16 12.05 4.89
N ALA A 53 -3.87 11.87 6.18
CA ALA A 53 -3.77 10.53 6.79
C ALA A 53 -5.10 9.98 7.35
N LYS A 54 -6.21 10.71 7.23
CA LYS A 54 -7.53 10.30 7.78
C LYS A 54 -8.57 9.89 6.73
N LYS A 55 -8.17 9.79 5.45
CA LYS A 55 -9.06 9.40 4.34
C LYS A 55 -8.52 8.23 3.50
N MET A 56 -7.86 7.29 4.16
CA MET A 56 -7.68 5.91 3.67
C MET A 56 -8.07 4.88 4.74
N SER A 57 -9.10 5.19 5.53
CA SER A 57 -9.67 4.28 6.53
C SER A 57 -11.20 4.16 6.40
N GLN A 58 -11.71 4.23 5.17
CA GLN A 58 -13.12 3.95 4.85
C GLN A 58 -13.26 3.32 3.46
N GLN A 59 -12.52 2.26 3.15
CA GLN A 59 -12.92 1.39 2.03
C GLN A 59 -12.28 0.00 2.05
N LEU A 60 -12.41 -0.77 3.12
CA LEU A 60 -12.25 -2.23 3.04
C LEU A 60 -13.29 -2.92 3.94
N GLN A 61 -14.58 -2.67 3.64
CA GLN A 61 -15.59 -3.71 3.80
C GLN A 61 -15.57 -4.57 2.53
N TYR A 62 -14.49 -5.32 2.33
CA TYR A 62 -14.56 -6.50 1.48
C TYR A 62 -14.77 -7.69 2.40
N HIS A 63 -16.01 -8.17 2.40
CA HIS A 63 -16.33 -9.55 2.74
C HIS A 63 -15.51 -10.46 1.84
N HIS A 64 -14.37 -10.93 2.33
CA HIS A 64 -13.83 -12.21 1.90
C HIS A 64 -14.06 -13.19 3.03
N HIS A 65 -15.04 -14.07 2.79
CA HIS A 65 -15.18 -15.33 3.49
C HIS A 65 -14.02 -16.21 3.00
N PRO A 66 -12.97 -16.48 3.78
CA PRO A 66 -12.07 -17.54 3.39
C PRO A 66 -12.86 -18.83 3.53
N GLN A 67 -13.14 -19.49 2.40
CA GLN A 67 -13.38 -20.92 2.47
C GLN A 67 -12.07 -21.54 2.99
N SER A 68 -12.02 -21.71 4.30
CA SER A 68 -11.05 -22.58 4.95
C SER A 68 -11.34 -23.99 4.46
N SER A 69 -10.54 -24.45 3.50
CA SER A 69 -10.36 -25.87 3.21
C SER A 69 -9.83 -26.52 4.49
N PHE A 70 -10.74 -26.93 5.37
CA PHE A 70 -10.44 -27.75 6.53
C PHE A 70 -9.83 -29.04 6.00
N VAL A 71 -8.52 -29.19 6.15
CA VAL A 71 -7.90 -30.50 6.19
C VAL A 71 -8.49 -31.18 7.43
N HIS A 72 -9.50 -32.02 7.21
CA HIS A 72 -10.03 -32.94 8.20
C HIS A 72 -8.90 -33.89 8.61
N TYR A 73 -8.15 -33.50 9.65
CA TYR A 73 -7.32 -34.46 10.36
C TYR A 73 -8.28 -35.30 11.22
N ALA A 74 -8.61 -36.49 10.72
CA ALA A 74 -9.34 -37.51 11.45
C ALA A 74 -8.47 -38.03 12.59
N GLY A 75 -8.49 -37.31 13.71
CA GLY A 75 -8.01 -37.79 14.99
C GLY A 75 -9.00 -38.80 15.61
N PRO A 76 -8.51 -39.73 16.45
CA PRO A 76 -9.30 -40.82 17.02
C PRO A 76 -10.46 -40.31 17.91
N PRO A 77 -11.55 -41.10 18.05
CA PRO A 77 -12.77 -40.67 18.72
C PRO A 77 -12.55 -40.57 20.23
N GLY A 78 -12.25 -39.36 20.70
CA GLY A 78 -12.22 -39.02 22.13
C GLY A 78 -13.52 -38.34 22.54
N THR A 79 -14.35 -39.10 23.27
CA THR A 79 -15.45 -38.70 24.16
C THR A 79 -15.79 -37.20 24.26
N HIS A 80 -16.94 -36.87 23.69
CA HIS A 80 -17.71 -35.65 23.93
C HIS A 80 -18.15 -35.61 25.40
N ILE A 81 -17.61 -34.67 26.18
CA ILE A 81 -18.22 -34.26 27.45
C ILE A 81 -19.01 -32.99 27.15
N ALA A 82 -20.32 -33.16 27.05
CA ALA A 82 -21.29 -32.08 27.03
C ALA A 82 -21.19 -31.32 28.36
N ASN A 83 -20.68 -30.09 28.32
CA ASN A 83 -20.71 -29.21 29.48
C ASN A 83 -21.93 -28.29 29.36
N GLN A 84 -23.02 -28.69 30.02
CA GLN A 84 -24.13 -27.81 30.34
C GLN A 84 -23.60 -26.64 31.18
N GLN A 85 -23.64 -25.42 30.62
CA GLN A 85 -23.60 -24.22 31.43
C GLN A 85 -24.98 -23.99 32.04
N GLN A 86 -25.19 -24.49 33.26
CA GLN A 86 -26.18 -23.94 34.16
C GLN A 86 -25.61 -22.68 34.80
N GLN A 87 -26.13 -21.52 34.39
CA GLN A 87 -26.06 -20.29 35.17
C GLN A 87 -26.84 -20.47 36.48
N PRO A 88 -26.27 -20.22 37.67
CA PRO A 88 -27.07 -20.00 38.85
C PRO A 88 -27.64 -18.58 38.79
N GLN A 89 -28.95 -18.48 38.56
CA GLN A 89 -29.74 -17.30 38.92
C GLN A 89 -29.73 -17.14 40.46
N PRO A 90 -29.55 -15.93 41.01
CA PRO A 90 -29.82 -15.68 42.41
C PRO A 90 -31.34 -15.60 42.61
N ALA A 91 -31.96 -16.73 42.99
CA ALA A 91 -33.32 -16.74 43.49
C ALA A 91 -33.33 -16.21 44.93
N ALA A 92 -33.84 -14.99 45.10
CA ALA A 92 -34.24 -14.45 46.39
C ALA A 92 -35.51 -15.19 46.85
N SER A 93 -35.35 -16.24 47.65
CA SER A 93 -36.46 -16.93 48.32
C SER A 93 -36.60 -16.40 49.74
N GLN A 94 -37.54 -15.47 49.90
CA GLN A 94 -38.17 -15.19 51.19
C GLN A 94 -39.13 -16.35 51.48
N SER A 95 -38.93 -17.09 52.57
CA SER A 95 -39.97 -17.94 53.14
C SER A 95 -39.83 -18.07 54.66
N ALA A 96 -40.90 -17.60 55.30
CA ALA A 96 -41.34 -17.68 56.68
C ALA A 96 -40.68 -18.73 57.59
N GLY A 97 -40.27 -18.30 58.77
CA GLY A 97 -40.09 -19.17 59.93
C GLY A 97 -41.43 -19.54 60.57
N PRO A 98 -41.60 -20.78 61.07
CA PRO A 98 -42.56 -21.07 62.11
C PRO A 98 -41.90 -20.98 63.50
N ALA A 99 -42.71 -20.46 64.41
CA ALA A 99 -42.39 -20.20 65.79
C ALA A 99 -42.15 -21.46 66.62
N ALA A 100 -41.20 -21.31 67.55
CA ALA A 100 -41.13 -21.87 68.89
C ALA A 100 -42.02 -23.09 69.23
N SER A 101 -41.39 -24.26 69.35
CA SER A 101 -41.78 -25.27 70.33
C SER A 101 -40.64 -25.47 71.33
N SER A 102 -40.86 -24.91 72.51
CA SER A 102 -40.10 -25.12 73.73
C SER A 102 -40.01 -26.61 74.06
N SER A 103 -38.82 -27.19 73.91
CA SER A 103 -38.47 -28.45 74.53
C SER A 103 -37.22 -28.25 75.38
N THR A 104 -37.30 -28.79 76.58
CA THR A 104 -36.39 -28.74 77.71
C THR A 104 -34.91 -28.99 77.36
N PRO A 105 -33.96 -28.34 78.06
CA PRO A 105 -32.53 -28.52 77.85
C PRO A 105 -32.08 -29.88 78.40
N THR A 106 -32.31 -30.95 77.65
CA THR A 106 -31.44 -32.12 77.76
C THR A 106 -30.07 -31.70 77.23
N PRO A 107 -28.97 -32.00 77.93
CA PRO A 107 -27.64 -31.75 77.39
C PRO A 107 -27.51 -32.60 76.12
N LEU A 108 -27.67 -31.97 74.95
CA LEU A 108 -27.21 -32.48 73.68
C LEU A 108 -25.69 -32.62 73.82
N VAL A 109 -25.25 -33.73 74.40
CA VAL A 109 -23.97 -34.32 74.03
C VAL A 109 -24.04 -34.37 72.53
N ALA A 110 -23.21 -33.58 71.86
CA ALA A 110 -23.11 -33.56 70.42
C ALA A 110 -22.59 -34.93 69.97
N THR A 111 -23.47 -35.92 69.89
CA THR A 111 -23.25 -37.23 69.29
C THR A 111 -23.23 -37.11 67.76
N GLY A 112 -22.76 -35.96 67.26
CA GLY A 112 -22.53 -35.68 65.85
C GLY A 112 -21.03 -35.59 65.64
N ASP A 113 -20.54 -36.29 64.61
CA ASP A 113 -19.12 -36.38 64.26
C ASP A 113 -18.55 -35.03 63.76
N TRP A 114 -18.45 -34.01 64.62
CA TRP A 114 -17.94 -32.68 64.27
C TRP A 114 -16.53 -32.72 63.67
N THR A 115 -15.70 -33.70 64.06
CA THR A 115 -14.38 -33.91 63.48
C THR A 115 -14.47 -34.36 62.01
N LYS A 116 -15.47 -35.17 61.64
CA LYS A 116 -15.69 -35.57 60.23
C LYS A 116 -16.16 -34.37 59.42
N ASP A 117 -17.05 -33.54 59.96
CA ASP A 117 -17.54 -32.33 59.30
C ASP A 117 -16.41 -31.32 59.06
N LEU A 118 -15.52 -31.12 60.04
CA LEU A 118 -14.36 -30.24 59.89
C LEU A 118 -13.39 -30.75 58.81
N VAL A 119 -13.13 -32.06 58.78
CA VAL A 119 -12.30 -32.69 57.73
C VAL A 119 -12.97 -32.57 56.35
N HIS A 120 -14.28 -32.73 56.27
CA HIS A 120 -15.04 -32.57 55.04
C HIS A 120 -15.02 -31.12 54.54
N LEU A 121 -15.16 -30.14 55.45
CA LEU A 121 -15.08 -28.72 55.14
C LEU A 121 -13.67 -28.35 54.63
N ALA A 122 -12.62 -28.86 55.26
CA ALA A 122 -11.24 -28.67 54.81
C ALA A 122 -10.99 -29.26 53.41
N LYS A 123 -11.45 -30.49 53.15
CA LYS A 123 -11.36 -31.11 51.81
C LYS A 123 -12.14 -30.31 50.77
N THR A 124 -13.32 -29.82 51.12
CA THR A 124 -14.15 -28.99 50.24
C THR A 124 -13.46 -27.65 49.94
N ALA A 125 -12.81 -27.03 50.92
CA ALA A 125 -12.04 -25.81 50.72
C ALA A 125 -10.82 -26.04 49.80
N GLU A 126 -10.08 -27.13 49.98
CA GLU A 126 -8.94 -27.47 49.12
C GLU A 126 -9.40 -27.76 47.68
N LEU A 127 -10.49 -28.51 47.48
CA LEU A 127 -11.08 -28.73 46.16
C LEU A 127 -11.50 -27.42 45.49
N LYS A 128 -12.14 -26.50 46.22
CA LYS A 128 -12.52 -25.18 45.71
C LYS A 128 -11.31 -24.34 45.31
N LYS A 129 -10.22 -24.39 46.08
CA LYS A 129 -8.95 -23.73 45.75
C LYS A 129 -8.36 -24.27 44.44
N HIS A 130 -8.33 -25.59 44.26
CA HIS A 130 -7.85 -26.18 43.01
C HIS A 130 -8.74 -25.84 41.81
N ALA A 131 -10.07 -25.89 41.98
CA ALA A 131 -11.02 -25.52 40.94
C ALA A 131 -10.83 -24.06 40.49
N LEU A 132 -10.67 -23.13 41.44
CA LEU A 132 -10.41 -21.72 41.14
C LEU A 132 -9.06 -21.53 40.43
N THR A 133 -8.01 -22.23 40.87
CA THR A 133 -6.69 -22.17 40.22
C THR A 133 -6.77 -22.63 38.76
N LEU A 134 -7.50 -23.72 38.49
CA LEU A 134 -7.72 -24.21 37.13
C LEU A 134 -8.53 -23.22 36.27
N GLN A 135 -9.55 -22.58 36.84
CA GLN A 135 -10.32 -21.53 36.17
C GLN A 135 -9.43 -20.34 35.79
N LEU A 136 -8.55 -19.89 36.70
CA LEU A 136 -7.61 -18.81 36.43
C LEU A 136 -6.64 -19.16 35.30
N HIS A 137 -6.04 -20.35 35.34
CA HIS A 137 -5.18 -20.82 34.25
C HIS A 137 -5.93 -20.91 32.92
N THR A 138 -7.17 -21.39 32.93
CA THR A 138 -8.02 -21.45 31.74
C THR A 138 -8.25 -20.05 31.16
N ALA A 139 -8.55 -19.06 31.99
CA ALA A 139 -8.71 -17.67 31.57
C ALA A 139 -7.41 -17.10 30.96
N HIS A 140 -6.25 -17.38 31.56
CA HIS A 140 -4.95 -16.97 31.02
C HIS A 140 -4.66 -17.61 29.66
N ILE A 141 -4.95 -18.91 29.49
CA ILE A 141 -4.78 -19.61 28.22
C ILE A 141 -5.67 -18.99 27.14
N LEU A 142 -6.94 -18.73 27.44
CA LEU A 142 -7.88 -18.12 26.49
C LEU A 142 -7.47 -16.68 26.11
N SER A 143 -7.01 -15.89 27.07
CA SER A 143 -6.51 -14.53 26.82
C SER A 143 -5.26 -14.55 25.93
N ALA A 144 -4.29 -15.43 26.22
CA ALA A 144 -3.11 -15.62 25.40
C ALA A 144 -3.46 -16.06 23.97
N HIS A 145 -4.46 -16.94 23.83
CA HIS A 145 -4.94 -17.39 22.52
C HIS A 145 -5.56 -16.25 21.70
N ALA A 146 -6.40 -15.42 22.32
CA ALA A 146 -6.97 -14.25 21.65
C ALA A 146 -5.89 -13.27 21.17
N SER A 147 -4.88 -13.00 22.02
CA SER A 147 -3.74 -12.15 21.65
C SER A 147 -2.92 -12.74 20.50
N LEU A 148 -2.71 -14.07 20.50
CA LEU A 148 -2.00 -14.75 19.42
C LEU A 148 -2.76 -14.64 18.09
N GLN A 149 -4.09 -14.78 18.10
CA GLN A 149 -4.92 -14.62 16.90
C GLN A 149 -4.87 -13.20 16.35
N GLU A 150 -4.93 -12.19 17.22
CA GLU A 150 -4.78 -10.78 16.81
C GLU A 150 -3.41 -10.53 16.15
N LYS A 151 -2.32 -11.00 16.77
CA LYS A 151 -0.97 -10.88 16.20
C LYS A 151 -0.83 -11.60 14.86
N ASN A 152 -1.41 -12.78 14.71
CA ASN A 152 -1.40 -13.51 13.44
C ASN A 152 -2.12 -12.73 12.34
N LYS A 153 -3.24 -12.08 12.66
CA LYS A 153 -3.93 -11.20 11.72
C LYS A 153 -3.06 -10.01 11.32
N LEU A 154 -2.42 -9.34 12.28
CA LEU A 154 -1.51 -8.22 11.98
C LEU A 154 -0.33 -8.64 11.11
N ILE A 155 0.22 -9.84 11.32
CA ILE A 155 1.28 -10.40 10.45
C ILE A 155 0.77 -10.60 9.02
N GLN A 156 -0.46 -11.09 8.86
CA GLN A 156 -1.07 -11.24 7.54
C GLN A 156 -1.26 -9.88 6.86
N ASP A 157 -1.81 -8.90 7.57
CA ASP A 157 -2.03 -7.54 7.05
C ASP A 157 -0.70 -6.90 6.59
N VAL A 158 0.38 -7.07 7.36
CA VAL A 158 1.72 -6.58 6.98
C VAL A 158 2.26 -7.28 5.73
N ARG A 159 2.04 -8.59 5.58
CA ARG A 159 2.44 -9.33 4.36
C ARG A 159 1.69 -8.84 3.13
N GLU A 160 0.40 -8.55 3.26
CA GLU A 160 -0.41 -8.01 2.16
C GLU A 160 0.05 -6.60 1.77
N GLN A 161 0.37 -5.75 2.74
CA GLN A 161 0.94 -4.42 2.48
C GLN A 161 2.30 -4.49 1.79
N MET A 162 3.17 -5.41 2.21
CA MET A 162 4.48 -5.64 1.58
C MET A 162 4.30 -6.06 0.11
N ASN A 163 3.41 -7.04 -0.16
CA ASN A 163 3.13 -7.49 -1.52
C ASN A 163 2.59 -6.36 -2.42
N LYS A 164 1.78 -5.46 -1.86
CA LYS A 164 1.28 -4.28 -2.59
C LYS A 164 2.43 -3.32 -2.94
N LEU A 165 3.29 -3.00 -1.98
CA LEU A 165 4.44 -2.11 -2.22
C LEU A 165 5.43 -2.73 -3.22
N ASP A 166 5.66 -4.05 -3.16
CA ASP A 166 6.50 -4.76 -4.13
C ASP A 166 5.91 -4.70 -5.55
N SER A 167 4.58 -4.81 -5.66
CA SER A 167 3.88 -4.67 -6.94
C SER A 167 4.00 -3.24 -7.51
N GLU A 168 3.85 -2.22 -6.66
CA GLU A 168 4.03 -0.82 -7.07
C GLU A 168 5.49 -0.52 -7.45
N ARG A 169 6.46 -1.02 -6.68
CA ARG A 169 7.89 -0.93 -7.00
C ARG A 169 8.17 -1.56 -8.37
N GLN A 170 7.65 -2.75 -8.64
CA GLN A 170 7.84 -3.40 -9.92
C GLN A 170 7.20 -2.62 -11.07
N ARG A 171 6.01 -2.04 -10.86
CA ARG A 171 5.34 -1.18 -11.85
C ARG A 171 6.19 0.05 -12.19
N LEU A 172 6.69 0.76 -11.18
CA LEU A 172 7.52 1.94 -11.37
C LEU A 172 8.86 1.62 -12.06
N LEU A 173 9.47 0.47 -11.74
CA LEU A 173 10.68 0.02 -12.44
C LEU A 173 10.42 -0.28 -13.93
N ASN A 174 9.23 -0.78 -14.26
CA ASN A 174 8.84 -1.00 -15.65
C ASN A 174 8.61 0.35 -16.37
N GLU A 175 7.89 1.29 -15.74
CA GLU A 175 7.68 2.65 -16.28
C GLU A 175 9.01 3.38 -16.53
N LEU A 176 9.99 3.24 -15.62
CA LEU A 176 11.33 3.81 -15.80
C LEU A 176 12.07 3.20 -17.01
N ARG A 177 12.00 1.88 -17.20
CA ARG A 177 12.59 1.22 -18.37
C ARG A 177 11.97 1.71 -19.69
N GLU A 178 10.65 1.88 -19.72
CA GLU A 178 9.97 2.40 -20.91
C GLU A 178 10.41 3.85 -21.23
N ALA A 179 10.59 4.67 -20.20
CA ALA A 179 11.13 6.02 -20.36
C ALA A 179 12.56 6.02 -20.92
N ASP A 180 13.45 5.15 -20.41
CA ASP A 180 14.82 5.02 -20.90
C ASP A 180 14.87 4.63 -22.38
N ILE A 181 14.04 3.68 -22.81
CA ILE A 181 13.92 3.27 -24.21
C ILE A 181 13.43 4.45 -25.08
N THR A 182 12.49 5.23 -24.57
CA THR A 182 11.95 6.40 -25.27
C THR A 182 13.03 7.48 -25.43
N ILE A 183 13.80 7.76 -24.37
CA ILE A 183 14.92 8.71 -24.40
C ILE A 183 15.96 8.28 -25.44
N GLN A 184 16.39 7.02 -25.43
CA GLN A 184 17.35 6.50 -26.41
C GLN A 184 16.84 6.61 -27.85
N THR A 185 15.53 6.43 -28.05
CA THR A 185 14.90 6.57 -29.38
C THR A 185 14.97 8.03 -29.84
N ILE A 186 14.58 8.98 -28.98
CA ILE A 186 14.63 10.42 -29.29
C ILE A 186 16.07 10.87 -29.54
N GLU A 187 17.04 10.40 -28.75
CA GLU A 187 18.46 10.75 -28.96
C GLU A 187 18.98 10.28 -30.32
N ARG A 188 18.58 9.07 -30.75
CA ARG A 188 18.91 8.54 -32.09
C ARG A 188 18.28 9.39 -33.18
N GLU A 189 17.01 9.75 -33.07
CA GLU A 189 16.31 10.60 -34.04
C GLU A 189 16.94 12.01 -34.11
N CYS A 190 17.26 12.62 -32.96
CA CYS A 190 17.97 13.90 -32.91
C CYS A 190 19.36 13.82 -33.54
N HIS A 191 20.06 12.70 -33.37
CA HIS A 191 21.35 12.46 -34.02
C HIS A 191 21.18 12.31 -35.54
N GLU A 192 20.19 11.56 -36.00
CA GLU A 192 19.88 11.37 -37.42
C GLU A 192 19.51 12.70 -38.09
N ILE A 193 18.65 13.52 -37.46
CA ILE A 193 18.25 14.83 -37.98
C ILE A 193 19.45 15.78 -38.06
N ARG A 194 20.30 15.83 -37.03
CA ARG A 194 21.54 16.64 -37.07
C ARG A 194 22.47 16.18 -38.18
N THR A 195 22.60 14.87 -38.38
CA THR A 195 23.40 14.30 -39.48
C THR A 195 22.86 14.73 -40.83
N LYS A 196 21.53 14.64 -41.05
CA LYS A 196 20.87 15.10 -42.28
C LYS A 196 21.05 16.61 -42.50
N MET A 197 20.94 17.41 -41.45
CA MET A 197 21.14 18.85 -41.51
C MET A 197 22.57 19.20 -41.95
N ASN A 198 23.58 18.53 -41.38
CA ASN A 198 24.97 18.71 -41.78
C ASN A 198 25.21 18.26 -43.23
N GLN A 199 24.66 17.10 -43.63
CA GLN A 199 24.76 16.61 -45.02
C GLN A 199 24.17 17.59 -46.03
N LEU A 200 23.00 18.19 -45.73
CA LEU A 200 22.39 19.19 -46.60
C LEU A 200 23.21 20.48 -46.63
N THR A 201 23.71 20.91 -45.47
CA THR A 201 24.46 22.18 -45.34
C THR A 201 25.82 22.13 -46.04
N GLU A 202 26.53 21.00 -45.94
CA GLU A 202 27.89 20.84 -46.48
C GLU A 202 27.92 20.15 -47.86
N GLY A 203 26.85 19.46 -48.24
CA GLY A 203 26.76 18.68 -49.48
C GLY A 203 26.27 19.49 -50.68
N GLU A 204 25.19 19.01 -51.30
CA GLU A 204 24.69 19.51 -52.58
C GLU A 204 24.32 21.00 -52.55
N TYR A 205 23.77 21.48 -51.44
CA TYR A 205 23.41 22.90 -51.30
C TYR A 205 24.65 23.80 -51.31
N ALA A 206 25.74 23.41 -50.64
CA ALA A 206 26.97 24.20 -50.62
C ALA A 206 27.57 24.34 -52.02
N VAL A 207 27.58 23.25 -52.79
CA VAL A 207 28.05 23.24 -54.19
C VAL A 207 27.16 24.14 -55.05
N ALA A 208 25.84 23.95 -55.00
CA ALA A 208 24.89 24.77 -55.75
C ALA A 208 24.98 26.26 -55.38
N LYS A 209 25.16 26.58 -54.08
CA LYS A 209 25.37 27.95 -53.61
C LYS A 209 26.64 28.55 -54.20
N SER A 210 27.75 27.82 -54.17
CA SER A 210 29.02 28.26 -54.76
C SER A 210 28.88 28.55 -56.26
N ASP A 211 28.16 27.72 -57.00
CA ASP A 211 27.90 27.93 -58.43
C ASP A 211 27.05 29.18 -58.68
N VAL A 212 26.00 29.41 -57.88
CA VAL A 212 25.16 30.62 -57.96
C VAL A 212 25.97 31.87 -57.60
N ASP A 213 26.80 31.80 -56.57
CA ASP A 213 27.68 32.91 -56.18
C ASP A 213 28.67 33.26 -57.30
N ARG A 214 29.24 32.26 -57.98
CA ARG A 214 30.10 32.48 -59.16
C ARG A 214 29.34 33.20 -60.29
N LEU A 215 28.15 32.73 -60.65
CA LEU A 215 27.33 33.37 -61.71
C LEU A 215 26.92 34.80 -61.34
N ARG A 216 26.60 35.05 -60.07
CA ARG A 216 26.29 36.40 -59.57
C ARG A 216 27.49 37.32 -59.65
N GLN A 217 28.67 36.80 -59.33
CA GLN A 217 29.93 37.55 -59.46
C GLN A 217 30.19 37.95 -60.92
N GLU A 218 29.95 37.06 -61.88
CA GLU A 218 30.06 37.35 -63.32
C GLU A 218 29.08 38.44 -63.78
N LEU A 219 27.89 38.53 -63.15
CA LEU A 219 26.86 39.55 -63.40
C LEU A 219 27.05 40.84 -62.59
N GLY A 220 28.06 40.94 -61.73
CA GLY A 220 28.27 42.08 -60.83
C GLY A 220 27.25 42.20 -59.69
N GLN A 221 26.57 41.12 -59.32
CA GLN A 221 25.63 41.06 -58.21
C GLN A 221 26.32 40.57 -56.91
N PRO A 222 25.84 41.00 -55.73
CA PRO A 222 26.37 40.50 -54.46
C PRO A 222 26.03 39.00 -54.24
N PRO A 223 26.88 38.27 -53.49
CA PRO A 223 26.67 36.86 -53.19
C PRO A 223 25.38 36.63 -52.40
N VAL A 224 24.78 35.45 -52.56
CA VAL A 224 23.57 35.07 -51.84
C VAL A 224 23.88 34.90 -50.34
N PRO A 225 22.98 35.36 -49.45
CA PRO A 225 23.10 35.15 -48.01
C PRO A 225 23.21 33.66 -47.67
N SER A 226 23.84 33.36 -46.53
CA SER A 226 24.01 31.97 -46.09
C SER A 226 22.67 31.33 -45.73
N LEU A 227 22.53 30.02 -45.95
CA LEU A 227 21.33 29.27 -45.56
C LEU A 227 21.02 29.43 -44.07
N GLN A 228 22.07 29.45 -43.24
CA GLN A 228 21.94 29.67 -41.80
C GLN A 228 21.27 31.01 -41.50
N THR A 229 21.69 32.09 -42.18
CA THR A 229 21.07 33.42 -42.03
C THR A 229 19.58 33.38 -42.40
N THR A 230 19.23 32.73 -43.51
CA THR A 230 17.82 32.59 -43.93
C THR A 230 17.00 31.74 -42.97
N LEU A 231 17.58 30.67 -42.40
CA LEU A 231 16.93 29.84 -41.40
C LEU A 231 16.71 30.59 -40.08
N ASP A 232 17.70 31.36 -39.63
CA ASP A 232 17.60 32.17 -38.41
C ASP A 232 16.53 33.27 -38.58
N GLU A 233 16.45 33.90 -39.75
CA GLU A 233 15.38 34.85 -40.10
C GLU A 233 13.99 34.19 -40.07
N LYS A 234 13.85 33.00 -40.66
CA LYS A 234 12.59 32.22 -40.66
C LYS A 234 12.20 31.75 -39.27
N ALA A 235 13.16 31.29 -38.46
CA ALA A 235 12.92 30.88 -37.08
C ALA A 235 12.46 32.08 -36.22
N ASN A 236 13.09 33.24 -36.40
CA ASN A 236 12.66 34.48 -35.74
C ASN A 236 11.28 34.93 -36.21
N GLN A 237 10.97 34.82 -37.51
CA GLN A 237 9.62 35.07 -38.03
C GLN A 237 8.60 34.15 -37.38
N TYR A 238 8.85 32.84 -37.34
CA TYR A 238 7.94 31.88 -36.72
C TYR A 238 7.71 32.16 -35.23
N LEU A 239 8.76 32.49 -34.48
CA LEU A 239 8.64 32.87 -33.07
C LEU A 239 7.89 34.19 -32.88
N ASN A 240 8.08 35.16 -33.76
CA ASN A 240 7.34 36.42 -33.76
C ASN A 240 5.86 36.21 -34.12
N GLU A 241 5.57 35.41 -35.14
CA GLU A 241 4.21 35.02 -35.53
C GLU A 241 3.50 34.29 -34.39
N ARG A 242 4.19 33.38 -33.68
CA ARG A 242 3.61 32.76 -32.47
C ARG A 242 3.37 33.75 -31.34
N ARG A 243 4.22 34.77 -31.17
CA ARG A 243 4.02 35.81 -30.16
C ARG A 243 2.85 36.74 -30.52
N LEU A 244 2.70 37.08 -31.79
CA LEU A 244 1.66 37.98 -32.29
C LEU A 244 0.30 37.26 -32.47
N GLY A 245 0.30 36.01 -32.93
CA GLY A 245 -0.90 35.21 -33.20
C GLY A 245 -1.27 34.21 -32.10
N GLY A 246 -0.38 33.92 -31.16
CA GLY A 246 -0.62 32.93 -30.09
C GLY A 246 -1.66 33.34 -29.05
N ASN A 247 -2.12 34.60 -29.05
CA ASN A 247 -3.13 35.07 -28.11
C ASN A 247 -4.56 34.62 -28.47
N GLU A 248 -4.82 34.20 -29.72
CA GLU A 248 -6.18 33.77 -30.14
C GLU A 248 -6.39 32.25 -30.05
N ALA A 249 -5.34 31.44 -30.25
CA ALA A 249 -5.48 29.98 -30.29
C ALA A 249 -5.47 29.30 -28.90
N GLN A 250 -4.89 29.93 -27.87
CA GLN A 250 -4.84 29.34 -26.52
C GLN A 250 -5.99 29.78 -25.59
N ASN A 251 -6.71 30.86 -25.91
CA ASN A 251 -7.82 31.34 -25.08
C ASN A 251 -9.18 30.70 -25.43
N ALA A 252 -9.27 29.93 -26.53
CA ALA A 252 -10.48 29.19 -26.92
C ALA A 252 -10.49 27.71 -26.45
N GLY A 253 -9.39 27.20 -25.89
CA GLY A 253 -9.22 25.77 -25.59
C GLY A 253 -9.23 25.37 -24.10
N SER A 254 -9.28 26.32 -23.16
CA SER A 254 -9.14 26.02 -21.73
C SER A 254 -10.44 26.06 -20.92
N SER A 255 -11.60 25.95 -21.59
CA SER A 255 -12.87 25.71 -20.92
C SER A 255 -13.64 24.57 -21.59
N SER A 256 -13.71 23.44 -20.89
CA SER A 256 -14.67 22.33 -21.01
C SER A 256 -14.25 21.04 -21.72
N SER A 257 -14.64 19.93 -21.09
CA SER A 257 -14.64 18.51 -21.51
C SER A 257 -13.29 17.78 -21.41
N SER A 258 -13.07 16.82 -20.50
CA SER A 258 -13.84 15.59 -20.26
C SER A 258 -14.06 14.78 -21.55
N VAL A 259 -12.96 14.47 -22.24
CA VAL A 259 -12.93 13.54 -23.37
C VAL A 259 -12.98 12.10 -22.83
N LYS A 260 -14.20 11.56 -22.74
CA LYS A 260 -14.44 10.12 -22.91
C LYS A 260 -14.05 9.78 -24.34
N ARG A 261 -13.04 8.93 -24.52
CA ARG A 261 -12.72 8.34 -25.82
C ARG A 261 -13.89 7.44 -26.24
N ALA A 262 -14.63 7.90 -27.24
CA ALA A 262 -15.49 7.08 -28.06
C ALA A 262 -14.61 6.22 -28.97
N ALA A 263 -14.83 4.91 -28.91
CA ALA A 263 -14.24 3.94 -29.82
C ALA A 263 -14.96 4.04 -31.17
N THR A 264 -14.20 4.32 -32.22
CA THR A 264 -14.63 4.21 -33.62
C THR A 264 -14.67 2.74 -34.03
N GLU A 265 -15.76 2.39 -34.69
CA GLU A 265 -16.14 1.06 -35.14
C GLU A 265 -15.26 0.52 -36.27
N VAL A 266 -14.90 -0.76 -36.17
CA VAL A 266 -14.62 -1.62 -37.33
C VAL A 266 -15.52 -2.85 -37.22
N SER A 267 -16.39 -2.95 -38.20
CA SER A 267 -17.37 -4.01 -38.43
C SER A 267 -16.69 -5.31 -38.86
N GLY A 268 -17.07 -6.46 -38.28
CA GLY A 268 -16.52 -7.76 -38.65
C GLY A 268 -16.94 -8.96 -37.80
N MET A 269 -18.25 -9.27 -37.79
CA MET A 269 -18.83 -10.62 -37.73
C MET A 269 -18.41 -11.63 -36.62
N GLU A 270 -19.17 -11.72 -35.51
CA GLU A 270 -19.46 -13.00 -34.81
C GLU A 270 -20.60 -12.82 -33.77
N PRO A 271 -21.66 -13.66 -33.74
CA PRO A 271 -22.72 -13.54 -32.74
C PRO A 271 -22.48 -14.48 -31.54
N SER A 272 -22.40 -13.92 -30.33
CA SER A 272 -22.63 -14.68 -29.10
C SER A 272 -23.46 -13.88 -28.09
N PRO A 273 -24.60 -14.42 -27.58
CA PRO A 273 -25.52 -13.68 -26.75
C PRO A 273 -25.36 -13.95 -25.24
N SER A 274 -25.94 -13.04 -24.46
CA SER A 274 -26.24 -13.13 -23.01
C SER A 274 -25.09 -12.80 -22.05
N GLY A 275 -25.25 -11.99 -21.00
CA GLY A 275 -26.43 -11.31 -20.49
C GLY A 275 -26.13 -10.65 -19.14
N LYS A 276 -27.11 -9.83 -18.71
CA LYS A 276 -27.39 -9.38 -17.33
C LYS A 276 -26.60 -8.17 -16.79
N ARG A 277 -27.25 -7.02 -16.95
CA ARG A 277 -27.13 -5.79 -16.15
C ARG A 277 -27.09 -6.07 -14.63
N PRO A 278 -26.22 -5.43 -13.85
CA PRO A 278 -26.40 -5.35 -12.41
C PRO A 278 -27.41 -4.24 -12.09
N ARG A 279 -28.69 -4.61 -12.03
CA ARG A 279 -29.70 -3.89 -11.25
C ARG A 279 -29.38 -4.11 -9.77
N GLY A 280 -29.02 -3.07 -9.05
CA GLY A 280 -28.81 -3.20 -7.60
C GLY A 280 -28.30 -1.96 -6.92
N ARG A 281 -28.95 -0.80 -7.09
CA ARG A 281 -28.81 0.28 -6.10
C ARG A 281 -29.55 -0.21 -4.85
N PRO A 282 -28.89 -0.44 -3.70
CA PRO A 282 -29.59 -0.86 -2.50
C PRO A 282 -30.53 0.27 -2.08
N LYS A 283 -31.84 0.01 -2.14
CA LYS A 283 -32.85 0.85 -1.51
C LYS A 283 -32.75 0.64 0.00
N GLY A 284 -32.43 1.71 0.71
CA GLY A 284 -32.73 1.83 2.14
C GLY A 284 -31.53 1.70 3.06
N SER A 285 -31.09 2.83 3.59
CA SER A 285 -30.72 2.88 5.00
C SER A 285 -31.25 4.20 5.58
N LYS A 286 -32.46 4.11 6.13
CA LYS A 286 -33.03 5.13 7.05
C LYS A 286 -32.42 4.84 8.41
N ASN A 287 -31.33 5.52 8.77
CA ASN A 287 -30.92 5.56 10.17
C ASN A 287 -31.78 6.62 10.87
N ARG A 288 -32.80 6.13 11.60
CA ARG A 288 -33.41 6.88 12.70
C ARG A 288 -32.37 6.93 13.83
N CYS A 289 -31.76 8.08 14.10
CA CYS A 289 -31.26 8.35 15.45
C CYS A 289 -32.47 8.69 16.31
N LYS A 290 -32.95 7.71 17.09
CA LYS A 290 -33.65 8.00 18.34
C LYS A 290 -32.54 8.23 19.37
N GLU A 291 -32.24 9.49 19.64
CA GLU A 291 -31.52 9.88 20.84
C GLU A 291 -32.58 10.14 21.91
N LEU A 292 -32.73 9.14 22.78
CA LEU A 292 -33.41 9.23 24.07
C LEU A 292 -32.36 8.81 25.09
N GLY A 293 -32.04 9.71 26.02
CA GLY A 293 -31.38 9.35 27.28
C GLY A 293 -30.10 10.11 27.60
N MET A 294 -30.22 11.43 27.80
CA MET A 294 -29.77 12.17 29.00
C MET A 294 -30.12 13.64 28.81
#